data_AF-A0A1A7XGN1-F1
#
_entry.id   AF-A0A1A7XGN1-F1
#
_cell.length_a   1.000
_cell.length_b   1.000
_cell.length_c   1.000
_cell.angle_alpha   90.00
_cell.angle_beta   90.00
_cell.angle_gamma   90.00
#
_symmetry.space_group_name_H-M   'P 1'
#
loop_
_entity.id
_entity.type
_entity.pdbx_description
1 polymer ?
#
loop_
_entity_poly.entity_id
_entity_poly.type
_entity_poly.pdbx_seq_one_letter_code
_entity_poly.pdbx_strand_id
1 'polypeptide(L)'
;MREEKNEEKTMQSFLPAVAEQLFQDIKKTYDETCQIPDDLLIALKFVFGSCALQALDLVDQRSVTCLTSPTGRKAFQVVGGSGRLYTCFLSCHYCPCPAFAYTVLRRNQSLL
;
A
#
# COMPACT_ATOMS: atom_id res chain seq x y z
N MET A 1 19.30 24.79 -15.39
CA MET A 1 18.92 23.37 -15.61
C MET A 1 19.43 22.38 -14.55
N ARG A 2 19.94 22.83 -13.39
CA ARG A 2 20.27 21.93 -12.25
C ARG A 2 19.32 22.08 -11.05
N GLU A 3 18.49 23.12 -11.02
CA GLU A 3 17.59 23.40 -9.90
C GLU A 3 16.23 22.68 -10.02
N GLU A 4 15.66 22.54 -11.23
CA GLU A 4 14.38 21.83 -11.44
C GLU A 4 14.42 20.33 -11.06
N LYS A 5 15.61 19.70 -11.08
CA LYS A 5 15.77 18.28 -10.72
C LYS A 5 15.80 18.02 -9.22
N ASN A 6 15.93 19.07 -8.40
CA ASN A 6 16.05 18.94 -6.94
C ASN A 6 14.67 19.04 -6.25
N GLU A 7 13.71 19.75 -6.84
CA GLU A 7 12.32 19.79 -6.35
C GLU A 7 11.59 18.46 -6.54
N GLU A 8 11.78 17.79 -7.69
CA GLU A 8 11.15 16.49 -7.99
C GLU A 8 11.63 15.37 -7.04
N LYS A 9 12.90 15.42 -6.62
CA LYS A 9 13.49 14.46 -5.67
C LYS A 9 13.00 14.65 -4.24
N THR A 10 12.65 15.88 -3.87
CA THR A 10 12.14 16.21 -2.53
C THR A 10 10.66 15.80 -2.42
N MET A 11 9.86 16.02 -3.48
CA MET A 11 8.47 15.55 -3.57
C MET A 11 8.30 14.02 -3.44
N GLN A 12 9.25 13.25 -3.97
CA GLN A 12 9.24 11.78 -3.87
C GLN A 12 9.44 11.24 -2.43
N SER A 13 10.01 12.04 -1.51
CA SER A 13 10.20 11.62 -0.12
C SER A 13 9.02 11.94 0.82
N PHE A 14 8.13 12.86 0.43
CA PHE A 14 7.04 13.29 1.32
C PHE A 14 5.88 12.29 1.35
N LEU A 15 5.50 11.69 0.22
CA LEU A 15 4.37 10.75 0.18
C LEU A 15 4.58 9.53 1.09
N PRO A 16 5.76 8.88 1.13
CA PRO A 16 6.03 7.83 2.10
C PRO A 16 5.90 8.29 3.55
N ALA A 17 6.40 9.49 3.88
CA ALA A 17 6.33 10.03 5.23
C ALA A 17 4.89 10.38 5.65
N VAL A 18 4.10 10.95 4.74
CA VAL A 18 2.67 11.24 4.96
C VAL A 18 1.88 9.94 5.16
N ALA A 19 2.14 8.93 4.32
CA ALA A 19 1.52 7.62 4.47
C ALA A 19 1.87 6.97 5.82
N GLU A 20 3.14 7.02 6.23
CA GLU A 20 3.59 6.49 7.51
C GLU A 20 2.94 7.21 8.70
N GLN A 21 2.91 8.53 8.68
CA GLN A 21 2.25 9.32 9.73
C GLN A 21 0.75 8.99 9.80
N LEU A 22 0.08 8.88 8.65
CA LEU A 22 -1.33 8.52 8.61
C LEU A 22 -1.59 7.15 9.23
N PHE A 23 -0.75 6.15 8.97
CA PHE A 23 -0.88 4.84 9.62
C PHE A 23 -0.64 4.91 11.13
N GLN A 24 0.28 5.75 11.60
CA GLN A 24 0.50 5.97 13.03
C GLN A 24 -0.72 6.60 13.71
N ASP A 25 -1.33 7.60 13.06
CA ASP A 25 -2.52 8.27 13.57
C ASP A 25 -3.72 7.32 13.62
N ILE A 26 -3.95 6.54 12.56
CA ILE A 26 -4.98 5.48 12.52
C ILE A 26 -4.79 4.50 13.68
N LYS A 27 -3.55 4.02 13.89
CA LYS A 27 -3.24 3.08 14.96
C LYS A 27 -3.55 3.69 16.33
N LYS A 28 -3.07 4.91 16.58
CA LYS A 28 -3.26 5.60 17.85
C LYS A 28 -4.75 5.80 18.16
N THR A 29 -5.51 6.33 17.21
CA THR A 29 -6.95 6.56 17.40
C THR A 29 -7.72 5.25 17.61
N TYR A 30 -7.35 4.19 16.89
CA TYR A 30 -7.98 2.89 17.08
C TYR A 30 -7.66 2.28 18.45
N ASP A 31 -6.42 2.39 18.92
CA ASP A 31 -6.03 1.91 20.25
C ASP A 31 -6.79 2.66 21.38
N GLU A 32 -7.11 3.94 21.18
CA GLU A 32 -7.82 4.78 22.15
C GLU A 32 -9.35 4.61 22.12
N THR A 33 -9.94 4.45 20.93
CA THR A 33 -11.40 4.53 20.72
C THR A 33 -12.04 3.25 20.20
N CYS A 34 -11.22 2.26 19.78
CA CYS A 34 -11.64 1.06 19.05
C CYS A 34 -12.41 1.35 17.74
N GLN A 35 -12.28 2.56 17.20
CA GLN A 35 -12.91 2.98 15.95
C GLN A 35 -11.93 3.78 15.09
N ILE A 36 -12.13 3.75 13.77
CA ILE A 36 -11.38 4.58 12.83
C ILE A 36 -12.34 5.67 12.32
N PRO A 37 -12.10 6.96 12.61
CA PRO A 37 -12.97 8.03 12.16
C PRO A 37 -12.91 8.23 10.64
N ASP A 38 -14.02 8.70 10.07
CA ASP A 38 -14.19 8.90 8.63
C ASP A 38 -13.11 9.82 8.03
N ASP A 39 -12.68 10.85 8.75
CA ASP A 39 -11.63 11.77 8.28
C ASP A 39 -10.31 11.05 7.98
N LEU A 40 -9.94 10.04 8.79
CA LEU A 40 -8.74 9.23 8.55
C LEU A 40 -8.93 8.28 7.37
N LEU A 41 -10.15 7.74 7.17
CA LEU A 41 -10.47 6.92 6.00
C LEU A 41 -10.46 7.74 4.71
N ILE A 42 -10.94 8.98 4.75
CA ILE A 42 -10.89 9.94 3.66
C ILE A 42 -9.44 10.30 3.34
N ALA A 43 -8.62 10.58 4.36
CA ALA A 43 -7.19 10.83 4.17
C ALA A 43 -6.47 9.63 3.53
N LEU A 44 -6.81 8.40 3.95
CA LEU A 44 -6.26 7.18 3.36
C LEU A 44 -6.64 7.06 1.88
N LYS A 45 -7.90 7.36 1.55
CA LYS A 45 -8.37 7.38 0.15
C LYS A 45 -7.67 8.45 -0.68
N PHE A 46 -7.36 9.59 -0.09
CA PHE A 46 -6.64 10.68 -0.76
C PHE A 46 -5.20 10.28 -1.09
N VAL A 47 -4.47 9.70 -0.13
CA VAL A 47 -3.05 9.31 -0.29
C VAL A 47 -2.90 8.14 -1.26
N PHE A 48 -3.72 7.09 -1.14
CA PHE A 48 -3.58 5.86 -1.94
C PHE A 48 -4.52 5.80 -3.15
N GLY A 49 -5.39 6.80 -3.31
CA GLY A 49 -6.27 6.93 -4.47
C GLY A 49 -7.15 5.70 -4.70
N SER A 50 -7.20 5.24 -5.95
CA SER A 50 -8.14 4.19 -6.35
C SER A 50 -7.91 2.86 -5.63
N CYS A 51 -6.66 2.52 -5.25
CA CYS A 51 -6.29 1.22 -4.67
C CYS A 51 -6.63 1.05 -3.18
N ALA A 52 -6.90 2.16 -2.46
CA ALA A 52 -7.15 2.15 -1.02
C ALA A 52 -8.28 1.20 -0.62
N LEU A 53 -9.39 1.24 -1.37
CA LEU A 53 -10.59 0.47 -1.02
C LEU A 53 -10.36 -1.04 -1.21
N GLN A 54 -9.68 -1.44 -2.29
CA GLN A 54 -9.36 -2.85 -2.53
C GLN A 54 -8.30 -3.35 -1.55
N ALA A 55 -7.38 -2.49 -1.12
CA ALA A 55 -6.42 -2.83 -0.08
C ALA A 55 -7.11 -3.07 1.28
N LEU A 56 -8.07 -2.23 1.66
CA LEU A 56 -8.87 -2.42 2.87
C LEU A 56 -9.72 -3.70 2.80
N ASP A 57 -10.36 -3.97 1.66
CA ASP A 57 -11.13 -5.21 1.47
C ASP A 57 -10.27 -6.48 1.66
N LEU A 58 -9.02 -6.48 1.19
CA LEU A 58 -8.08 -7.58 1.44
C LEU A 58 -7.75 -7.75 2.92
N VAL A 59 -7.67 -6.66 3.68
CA VAL A 59 -7.41 -6.69 5.14
C VAL A 59 -8.64 -7.19 5.89
N ASP A 60 -9.82 -6.66 5.56
CA ASP A 60 -11.10 -7.02 6.19
C ASP A 60 -11.42 -8.51 6.00
N GLN A 61 -11.13 -9.04 4.81
CA GLN A 61 -11.29 -10.46 4.49
C GLN A 61 -10.17 -11.36 5.03
N ARG A 62 -9.15 -10.80 5.69
CA ARG A 62 -7.94 -11.51 6.17
C ARG A 62 -7.22 -12.27 5.04
N SER A 63 -7.23 -11.70 3.84
CA SER A 63 -6.69 -12.31 2.62
C SER A 63 -5.18 -12.11 2.45
N VAL A 64 -4.49 -11.52 3.44
CA VAL A 64 -3.05 -11.27 3.42
C VAL A 64 -2.36 -12.06 4.52
N THR A 65 -1.35 -12.85 4.15
CA THR A 65 -0.53 -13.64 5.08
C THR A 65 0.94 -13.27 4.95
N CYS A 66 1.58 -12.96 6.07
CA CYS A 66 3.03 -12.71 6.12
C CYS A 66 3.78 -14.05 6.23
N LEU A 67 4.58 -14.36 5.21
CA LEU A 67 5.51 -15.48 5.20
C LEU A 67 6.88 -15.00 5.69
N THR A 68 7.43 -15.67 6.69
CA THR A 68 8.78 -15.39 7.20
C THR A 68 9.64 -16.63 7.04
N SER A 69 10.79 -16.49 6.37
CA SER A 69 11.78 -17.56 6.27
C SER A 69 12.54 -17.73 7.60
N PRO A 70 13.12 -18.91 7.86
CA PRO A 70 14.02 -19.10 9.01
C PRO A 70 15.23 -18.14 9.02
N THR A 71 15.59 -17.61 7.84
CA THR A 71 16.66 -16.63 7.66
C THR A 71 16.21 -15.17 7.82
N GLY A 72 14.94 -14.94 8.19
CA GLY A 72 14.38 -13.60 8.44
C GLY A 72 13.86 -12.86 7.20
N ARG A 73 13.90 -13.47 6.01
CA ARG A 73 13.31 -12.87 4.80
C ARG A 73 11.80 -12.91 4.88
N LYS A 74 11.13 -11.84 4.46
CA LYS A 74 9.67 -11.73 4.48
C LYS A 74 9.10 -11.65 3.06
N ALA A 75 7.94 -12.26 2.87
CA ALA A 75 7.10 -12.12 1.68
C ALA A 75 5.63 -12.11 2.12
N PHE A 76 4.75 -11.56 1.30
CA PHE A 76 3.31 -11.58 1.55
C PHE A 76 2.62 -12.48 0.54
N GLN A 77 1.81 -13.42 1.02
CA GLN A 77 0.84 -14.13 0.20
C GLN A 77 -0.50 -13.40 0.29
N VAL A 78 -1.09 -13.14 -0.87
CA VAL A 78 -2.38 -12.44 -1.00
C VAL A 78 -3.34 -13.34 -1.76
N VAL A 79 -4.51 -13.62 -1.18
CA VAL A 79 -5.61 -14.31 -1.84
C VAL A 79 -6.44 -13.26 -2.59
N GLY A 80 -6.45 -13.30 -3.92
CA GLY A 80 -7.30 -12.40 -4.70
C GLY A 80 -8.76 -12.85 -4.72
N GLY A 81 -9.67 -12.00 -5.19
CA GLY A 81 -11.12 -12.29 -5.24
C GLY A 81 -11.52 -13.52 -6.07
N SER A 82 -10.62 -14.08 -6.89
CA SER A 82 -10.81 -15.35 -7.60
C SER A 82 -10.37 -16.59 -6.80
N GLY A 83 -9.90 -16.42 -5.57
CA GLY A 83 -9.27 -17.46 -4.76
C GLY A 83 -7.82 -17.77 -5.13
N ARG A 84 -7.27 -17.12 -6.18
CA ARG A 84 -5.87 -17.30 -6.58
C ARG A 84 -4.91 -16.64 -5.59
N LEU A 85 -3.82 -17.33 -5.29
CA LEU A 85 -2.73 -16.84 -4.44
C LEU A 85 -1.70 -16.08 -5.26
N TYR A 86 -1.30 -14.92 -4.76
CA TYR A 86 -0.25 -14.08 -5.30
C TYR A 86 0.83 -13.86 -4.25
N THR A 87 2.09 -14.10 -4.61
CA THR A 87 3.23 -13.87 -3.72
C THR A 87 3.89 -12.54 -4.08
N CYS A 88 3.92 -11.63 -3.11
CA CYS A 88 4.49 -10.28 -3.23
C CYS A 88 5.76 -10.19 -2.36
N PHE A 89 6.87 -9.78 -2.97
CA PHE A 89 8.13 -9.55 -2.25
C PHE A 89 8.28 -8.07 -1.89
N LEU A 90 8.70 -7.78 -0.66
CA LEU A 90 8.81 -6.40 -0.16
C LEU A 90 9.85 -5.58 -0.94
N SER A 91 10.88 -6.23 -1.50
CA SER A 91 12.03 -5.56 -2.10
C SER A 91 11.77 -4.95 -3.49
N CYS A 92 10.68 -5.30 -4.17
CA CYS A 92 10.49 -4.95 -5.59
C CYS A 92 9.16 -4.28 -5.93
N HIS A 93 8.31 -3.95 -4.95
CA HIS A 93 6.98 -3.33 -5.17
C HIS A 93 6.19 -3.97 -6.33
N TYR A 94 6.33 -5.29 -6.49
CA TYR A 94 5.76 -6.04 -7.60
C TYR A 94 4.68 -6.99 -7.11
N CYS A 95 3.56 -7.02 -7.82
CA CYS A 95 2.50 -8.00 -7.63
C CYS A 95 2.22 -8.73 -8.96
N PRO A 96 2.19 -10.07 -8.98
CA PRO A 96 1.88 -10.84 -10.18
C PRO A 96 0.38 -10.85 -10.55
N CYS A 97 -0.45 -10.04 -9.89
CA CYS A 97 -1.89 -10.03 -10.14
C CYS A 97 -2.23 -9.37 -11.50
N PRO A 98 -3.36 -9.75 -12.13
CA PRO A 98 -3.78 -9.15 -13.40
C PRO A 98 -3.96 -7.63 -13.35
N ALA A 99 -4.42 -7.11 -12.20
CA ALA A 99 -4.61 -5.66 -12.01
C ALA A 99 -3.27 -4.92 -12.10
N PHE A 100 -2.23 -5.39 -11.42
CA PHE A 100 -0.89 -4.80 -11.50
C PHE A 100 -0.31 -4.92 -12.92
N ALA A 101 -0.40 -6.10 -13.52
CA ALA A 101 0.10 -6.34 -14.87
C ALA A 101 -0.56 -5.42 -15.91
N TYR A 102 -1.83 -5.10 -15.74
CA TYR A 102 -2.54 -4.19 -16.65
C TYR A 102 -2.29 -2.72 -16.33
N THR A 103 -2.51 -2.30 -15.08
CA THR A 103 -2.46 -0.89 -14.68
C THR A 103 -1.03 -0.35 -14.67
N VAL A 104 -0.10 -1.08 -14.07
CA VAL A 104 1.28 -0.61 -13.89
C VAL A 104 2.11 -0.96 -15.12
N LEU A 105 2.15 -2.24 -15.52
CA LEU A 105 3.07 -2.66 -16.58
C LEU A 105 2.59 -2.27 -17.99
N ARG A 106 1.28 -2.38 -18.28
CA ARG A 106 0.76 -2.06 -19.62
C ARG A 106 0.35 -0.60 -19.78
N ARG A 107 -0.31 0.00 -18.77
CA ARG A 107 -0.76 1.40 -18.84
C ARG A 107 0.25 2.40 -18.29
N ASN A 108 1.36 1.94 -17.69
CA ASN A 108 2.38 2.78 -17.08
C ASN A 108 1.80 3.79 -16.08
N GLN A 109 0.73 3.41 -15.37
CA GLN A 109 0.16 4.20 -14.28
C GLN A 109 0.94 3.88 -13.00
N SER A 110 1.33 4.92 -12.26
CA SER A 110 2.01 4.73 -10.99
C SER A 110 1.09 4.09 -9.95
N LEU A 111 1.68 3.37 -9.00
CA LEU A 111 0.95 2.80 -7.85
C LEU A 111 0.58 3.87 -6.81
N LEU A 112 1.29 4.99 -6.82
CA LEU A 112 1.19 6.18 -5.98
C LEU A 112 1.58 7.40 -6.81
#